data_AF-A0A2G6FIK0-F1
#
_entry.id   AF-A0A2G6FIK0-F1
#
_cell.length_a   1.000
_cell.length_b   1.000
_cell.length_c   1.000
_cell.angle_alpha   90.00
_cell.angle_beta   90.00
_cell.angle_gamma   90.00
#
_symmetry.space_group_name_H-M   'P 1'
#
loop_
_entity.id
_entity.type
_entity.pdbx_description
1 polymer ?
#
loop_
_entity_poly.entity_id
_entity_poly.type
_entity_poly.pdbx_seq_one_letter_code
_entity_poly.pdbx_strand_id
1 'polypeptide(L)' 'MTAAQFSDRQMIGQRLMVGFEGTTLSQDLKYLIDTVQVGGLILFSQNIADPKQLSELCHAAQAHARACGQ' A
#
# COMPACT_ATOMS: atom_id res chain seq x y z
N MET A 1 -4.65 -2.27 -22.20
CA MET A 1 -4.94 -1.80 -20.83
C MET A 1 -5.73 -0.51 -20.97
N THR A 2 -7.02 -0.52 -20.66
CA THR A 2 -7.80 0.71 -20.51
C THR A 2 -7.32 1.38 -19.24
N ALA A 3 -6.76 2.59 -19.35
CA ALA A 3 -6.45 3.38 -18.16
C ALA A 3 -7.78 3.60 -17.40
N ALA A 4 -7.86 3.11 -16.17
CA ALA A 4 -8.96 3.46 -15.29
C ALA A 4 -8.96 4.99 -15.14
N GLN A 5 -10.15 5.61 -15.27
CA GLN A 5 -10.28 7.05 -15.16
C GLN A 5 -10.26 7.43 -13.68
N PHE A 6 -9.06 7.69 -13.16
CA PHE A 6 -8.87 8.14 -11.78
C PHE A 6 -9.35 9.59 -11.62
N SER A 7 -9.90 9.91 -10.45
CA SER A 7 -10.06 11.30 -10.00
C SER A 7 -8.71 11.99 -9.84
N ASP A 8 -8.66 13.33 -9.86
CA ASP A 8 -7.42 14.08 -9.65
C ASP A 8 -6.71 13.69 -8.34
N ARG A 9 -7.49 13.46 -7.28
CA ARG A 9 -6.96 12.98 -5.99
C ARG A 9 -6.29 11.61 -6.12
N GLN A 10 -6.95 10.67 -6.79
CA GLN A 10 -6.36 9.35 -7.07
C GLN A 10 -5.10 9.46 -7.92
N MET A 11 -5.11 10.30 -8.96
CA MET A 11 -3.94 10.54 -9.80
C MET A 11 -2.75 11.12 -9.02
N ILE A 12 -3.01 11.94 -7.99
CA ILE A 12 -1.96 12.44 -7.09
C ILE A 12 -1.45 11.28 -6.22
N GLY A 13 -2.32 10.51 -5.58
CA GLY A 13 -1.96 9.36 -4.75
C GLY A 13 -1.12 8.32 -5.50
N GLN A 14 -1.52 7.97 -6.73
CA GLN A 14 -0.83 6.98 -7.57
C GLN A 14 0.59 7.40 -7.98
N ARG A 15 0.99 8.65 -7.74
CA ARG A 15 2.36 9.15 -7.97
C ARG A 15 3.23 9.14 -6.71
N LEU A 16 2.68 8.72 -5.57
CA LEU A 16 3.40 8.64 -4.30
C LEU A 16 3.90 7.22 -4.05
N MET A 17 5.16 7.15 -3.60
CA MET A 17 5.75 5.95 -2.99
C MET A 17 6.09 6.29 -1.54
N VAL A 18 5.52 5.55 -0.59
CA VAL A 18 5.59 5.90 0.84
C VAL A 18 6.21 4.80 1.69
N GLY A 19 7.02 5.19 2.67
CA GLY A 19 7.50 4.30 3.72
C GLY A 19 6.50 4.22 4.87
N PHE A 20 6.65 3.21 5.73
CA PHE A 20 5.79 3.00 6.90
C PHE A 20 6.54 2.27 8.02
N GLU A 21 5.95 2.23 9.21
CA GLU A 21 6.51 1.57 10.38
C GLU A 21 5.84 0.22 10.67
N GLY A 22 6.62 -0.69 11.25
CA GLY A 22 6.15 -2.00 11.68
C GLY A 22 6.19 -3.08 10.59
N THR A 23 5.89 -4.31 11.01
CA THR A 23 5.99 -5.55 10.24
C THR A 23 4.62 -6.15 9.89
N THR A 24 3.54 -5.43 10.16
CA THR A 24 2.16 -5.90 9.93
C THR A 24 1.32 -4.80 9.27
N LEU A 25 0.15 -5.17 8.75
CA LEU A 25 -0.79 -4.22 8.14
C LEU A 25 -1.46 -3.36 9.24
N SER A 26 -0.78 -2.30 9.64
CA SER A 26 -1.24 -1.34 10.66
C SER A 26 -2.39 -0.45 10.15
N GLN A 27 -3.04 0.27 11.08
CA GLN A 27 -4.10 1.20 10.71
C GLN A 27 -3.58 2.39 9.88
N ASP A 28 -2.38 2.86 10.16
CA ASP A 28 -1.74 3.94 9.39
C ASP A 28 -1.41 3.47 7.97
N LEU A 29 -0.92 2.24 7.81
CA LEU A 29 -0.68 1.67 6.49
C LEU A 29 -1.98 1.51 5.71
N LYS A 30 -3.07 1.07 6.37
CA LYS A 30 -4.39 1.05 5.74
C LYS A 30 -4.84 2.43 5.30
N TYR A 31 -4.65 3.47 6.11
CA TYR A 31 -4.98 4.86 5.76
C TYR A 31 -4.22 5.35 4.51
N LEU A 32 -2.93 5.02 4.41
CA LEU A 32 -2.12 5.34 3.22
C LEU A 32 -2.67 4.65 1.97
N ILE A 33 -3.12 3.39 2.10
CA ILE A 33 -3.70 2.63 0.99
C ILE A 33 -5.10 3.14 0.66
N ASP A 34 -6.04 3.18 1.61
CA ASP A 34 -7.47 3.40 1.34
C ASP A 34 -7.82 4.88 1.10
N THR A 35 -7.18 5.80 1.82
CA THR A 35 -7.57 7.20 1.88
C THR A 35 -6.63 8.07 1.08
N VAL A 36 -5.32 7.82 1.17
CA VAL A 36 -4.32 8.53 0.37
C VAL A 36 -4.19 7.92 -1.03
N GLN A 37 -4.51 6.63 -1.19
CA GLN A 37 -4.51 5.90 -2.47
C GLN A 37 -3.13 5.93 -3.13
N VAL A 38 -2.10 5.64 -2.33
CA VAL A 38 -0.70 5.62 -2.77
C VAL A 38 -0.47 4.58 -3.87
N GLY A 39 0.37 4.93 -4.85
CA GLY A 39 0.71 4.02 -5.95
C GLY A 39 1.74 2.95 -5.57
N GLY A 40 2.52 3.18 -4.50
CA GLY A 40 3.54 2.24 -4.06
C GLY A 40 3.90 2.35 -2.59
N LEU A 41 4.35 1.22 -2.04
CA LEU A 41 4.96 1.13 -0.72
C LEU A 41 6.45 0.86 -0.89
N ILE A 42 7.29 1.57 -0.14
CA ILE A 42 8.72 1.24 -0.01
C ILE A 42 8.96 0.53 1.31
N LEU A 43 9.69 -0.59 1.25
CA LEU A 43 10.05 -1.40 2.40
C LEU A 43 11.47 -1.08 2.86
N PHE A 44 11.64 -0.93 4.16
CA PHE A 44 12.93 -0.78 4.85
C PHE A 44 13.18 -1.96 5.79
N SER A 45 14.37 -2.04 6.39
CA SER A 45 14.73 -3.11 7.33
C SER A 45 13.74 -3.23 8.49
N GLN A 46 13.16 -2.12 8.95
CA GLN A 46 12.14 -2.11 10.01
C GLN A 46 10.82 -2.81 9.65
N ASN A 47 10.58 -3.10 8.37
CA ASN A 47 9.38 -3.79 7.89
C ASN A 47 9.57 -5.31 7.72
N ILE A 48 10.78 -5.80 7.96
CA ILE A 48 11.21 -7.17 7.63
C ILE A 48 11.71 -7.87 8.89
N ALA A 49 10.94 -8.84 9.39
CA ALA A 49 11.37 -9.75 10.44
C ALA A 49 11.93 -11.06 9.84
N ASP A 50 11.21 -11.66 8.89
CA ASP A 50 11.60 -12.86 8.18
C ASP A 50 10.87 -12.97 6.81
N PRO A 51 11.28 -13.89 5.91
CA PRO A 51 10.67 -14.01 4.58
C PRO A 51 9.18 -14.37 4.59
N LYS A 52 8.71 -15.14 5.58
CA LYS A 52 7.31 -15.54 5.69
C LYS A 52 6.46 -14.35 6.10
N GLN A 53 6.86 -13.63 7.16
CA GLN A 53 6.19 -12.41 7.60
C GLN A 53 6.13 -11.36 6.48
N LEU A 54 7.23 -11.16 5.74
CA LEU A 54 7.26 -10.18 4.66
C LEU A 54 6.28 -10.53 3.54
N SER A 55 6.21 -11.81 3.15
CA SER A 55 5.24 -12.30 2.17
C SER A 55 3.80 -12.06 2.62
N GLU A 56 3.50 -12.37 3.89
CA GLU A 56 2.19 -12.13 4.49
C GLU A 56 1.82 -10.63 4.51
N LEU A 57 2.76 -9.75 4.86
CA LEU A 57 2.56 -8.30 4.84
C LEU A 57 2.25 -7.78 3.43
N CYS A 58 3.04 -8.18 2.43
CA CYS A 58 2.82 -7.80 1.03
C CYS A 58 1.45 -8.28 0.52
N HIS A 59 1.09 -9.53 0.81
CA HIS A 59 -0.21 -10.08 0.42
C HIS A 59 -1.37 -9.35 1.10
N ALA A 60 -1.26 -9.04 2.40
CA ALA A 60 -2.28 -8.33 3.14
C ALA A 60 -2.47 -6.91 2.61
N ALA A 61 -1.39 -6.17 2.34
CA ALA A 61 -1.45 -4.82 1.77
C ALA A 61 -2.11 -4.82 0.38
N GLN A 62 -1.71 -5.75 -0.50
CA GLN A 62 -2.32 -5.87 -1.83
C GLN A 62 -3.79 -6.31 -1.78
N ALA A 63 -4.15 -7.22 -0.86
CA ALA A 63 -5.53 -7.63 -0.67
C ALA A 63 -6.40 -6.47 -0.19
N HIS A 64 -5.87 -5.63 0.71
CA HIS A 64 -6.55 -4.43 1.17
C HIS A 64 -6.73 -3.40 0.04
N ALA A 65 -5.70 -3.14 -0.76
CA ALA A 65 -5.79 -2.25 -1.92
C ALA A 65 -6.89 -2.68 -2.90
N ARG A 66 -6.95 -3.98 -3.25
CA ARG A 66 -8.01 -4.55 -4.10
C ARG A 66 -9.40 -4.39 -3.49
N ALA A 67 -9.54 -4.60 -2.18
CA ALA A 67 -10.81 -4.41 -1.49
C ALA A 67 -11.27 -2.94 -1.48
N CYS A 68 -10.33 -1.99 -1.60
CA CYS A 68 -10.58 -0.55 -1.73
C CYS A 68 -10.75 -0.09 -3.19
N GLY A 69 -10.76 -1.01 -4.17
CA GLY A 69 -10.94 -0.68 -5.59
C GLY A 69 -9.70 -0.15 -6.29
N GLN A 70 -8.50 -0.50 -5.80
CA GLN A 70 -7.21 -0.23 -6.44
C GLN A 70 -6.62 -1.48 -7.11
#